data_AF-A0A2V9BTI9-F1
#
_entry.id   AF-A0A2V9BTI9-F1
#
_cell.length_a   1.000
_cell.length_b   1.000
_cell.length_c   1.000
_cell.angle_alpha   90.00
_cell.angle_beta   90.00
_cell.angle_gamma   90.00
#
_symmetry.space_group_name_H-M   'P 1'
#
loop_
_entity.id
_entity.type
_entity.pdbx_description
1 polymer ?
#
loop_
_entity_poly.entity_id
_entity_poly.type
_entity_poly.pdbx_seq_one_letter_code
_entity_poly.pdbx_strand_id
1 'polypeptide(L)'
;MQKKFILLSIGLLALVVTTGGALRSQDAPPTSPDSDRARHMTAIKLVRALNTAEFRYKTKHGAYATSDELAASDEFKVDLSGWSLRLDVTADGKAYDALLEDTTDKSCGYAAVTDERGVIRQSKTIDCAI
;
A
#
# COMPACT_ATOMS: atom_id res chain seq x y z
N MET A 1 -74.83 9.71 14.66
CA MET A 1 -75.37 8.50 14.00
C MET A 1 -74.20 7.79 13.32
N GLN A 2 -73.79 6.65 13.86
CA GLN A 2 -72.65 5.86 13.39
C GLN A 2 -73.00 5.12 12.10
N LYS A 3 -72.07 5.05 11.14
CA LYS A 3 -71.92 3.89 10.25
C LYS A 3 -70.43 3.61 10.04
N LYS A 4 -69.96 2.56 10.71
CA LYS A 4 -68.66 1.93 10.50
C LYS A 4 -68.75 1.15 9.18
N PHE A 5 -67.83 1.40 8.25
CA PHE A 5 -67.55 0.46 7.17
C PHE A 5 -66.16 -0.13 7.42
N ILE A 6 -66.16 -1.37 7.87
CA ILE A 6 -65.00 -2.22 8.04
C ILE A 6 -64.73 -2.83 6.66
N LEU A 7 -63.58 -2.51 6.06
CA LEU A 7 -63.06 -3.26 4.93
C LEU A 7 -61.92 -4.15 5.43
N LEU A 8 -62.22 -5.45 5.51
CA LEU A 8 -61.24 -6.52 5.61
C LEU A 8 -60.41 -6.54 4.32
N SER A 9 -59.12 -6.26 4.42
CA SER A 9 -58.15 -6.60 3.37
C SER A 9 -57.33 -7.79 3.84
N ILE A 10 -57.72 -8.97 3.37
CA ILE A 10 -57.01 -10.23 3.56
C ILE A 10 -55.76 -10.21 2.66
N GLY A 11 -54.58 -10.29 3.30
CA GLY A 11 -53.42 -11.09 2.89
C GLY A 11 -52.73 -10.80 1.55
N LEU A 12 -51.49 -10.28 1.64
CA LEU A 12 -50.42 -10.71 0.76
C LEU A 12 -49.15 -10.95 1.59
N LEU A 13 -48.96 -12.21 1.99
CA LEU A 13 -47.77 -12.69 2.67
C LEU A 13 -46.66 -12.81 1.61
N ALA A 14 -45.77 -11.81 1.53
CA ALA A 14 -44.61 -11.88 0.66
C ALA A 14 -43.63 -12.93 1.21
N LEU A 15 -43.45 -13.99 0.42
CA LEU A 15 -42.51 -15.07 0.62
C LEU A 15 -41.09 -14.49 0.73
N VAL A 16 -40.48 -14.50 1.93
CA VAL A 16 -39.06 -14.20 2.10
C VAL A 16 -38.29 -15.41 1.56
N VAL A 17 -37.93 -15.34 0.28
CA VAL A 17 -36.97 -16.27 -0.30
C VAL A 17 -35.59 -15.84 0.18
N THR A 18 -35.06 -16.61 1.12
CA THR A 18 -33.64 -16.64 1.47
C THR A 18 -32.85 -17.18 0.27
N THR A 19 -32.42 -16.32 -0.62
CA THR A 19 -31.23 -16.59 -1.45
C THR A 19 -30.06 -15.87 -0.81
N GLY A 20 -29.09 -16.65 -0.34
CA GLY A 20 -27.78 -16.16 0.06
C GLY A 20 -27.14 -15.41 -1.10
N GLY A 21 -27.35 -14.09 -1.12
CA GLY A 21 -26.55 -13.19 -1.91
C GLY A 21 -25.20 -13.05 -1.22
N ALA A 22 -24.16 -13.51 -1.89
CA ALA A 22 -22.78 -13.31 -1.47
C ALA A 22 -22.57 -11.86 -1.01
N LEU A 23 -21.88 -11.70 0.12
CA LEU A 23 -21.23 -10.46 0.50
C LEU A 23 -20.51 -9.94 -0.75
N ARG A 24 -20.97 -8.81 -1.30
CA ARG A 24 -20.22 -8.12 -2.36
C ARG A 24 -18.97 -7.55 -1.71
N SER A 25 -17.88 -8.32 -1.80
CA SER A 25 -16.54 -7.76 -1.85
C SER A 25 -16.58 -6.68 -2.93
N GLN A 26 -16.31 -5.43 -2.58
CA GLN A 26 -16.19 -4.37 -3.58
C GLN A 26 -14.92 -4.69 -4.36
N ASP A 27 -15.07 -5.23 -5.58
CA ASP A 27 -13.97 -5.32 -6.53
C ASP A 27 -13.43 -3.90 -6.72
N ALA A 28 -12.18 -3.68 -6.30
CA ALA A 28 -11.47 -2.46 -6.62
C ALA A 28 -11.47 -2.28 -8.15
N PRO A 29 -11.66 -1.06 -8.68
CA PRO A 29 -11.59 -0.83 -10.11
C PRO A 29 -10.24 -1.34 -10.65
N PRO A 30 -10.20 -2.04 -11.80
CA PRO A 30 -8.95 -2.49 -12.37
C PRO A 30 -8.06 -1.27 -12.63
N THR A 31 -6.93 -1.19 -11.94
CA THR A 31 -5.86 -0.25 -12.26
C THR A 31 -5.41 -0.50 -13.70
N SER A 32 -5.34 0.55 -14.52
CA SER A 32 -4.94 0.39 -15.91
C SER A 32 -3.49 -0.10 -15.98
N PRO A 33 -3.11 -0.94 -16.97
CA PRO A 33 -1.73 -1.41 -17.12
C PRO A 33 -0.69 -0.26 -17.15
N ASP A 34 -1.07 0.90 -17.68
CA ASP A 34 -0.23 2.10 -17.71
C ASP A 34 0.00 2.68 -16.31
N SER A 35 -1.02 2.66 -15.44
CA SER A 35 -0.91 3.10 -14.05
C SER A 35 -0.01 2.18 -13.23
N ASP A 36 -0.11 0.86 -13.43
CA ASP A 36 0.71 -0.11 -12.71
C ASP A 36 2.17 -0.07 -13.17
N ARG A 37 2.40 0.13 -14.48
CA ARG A 37 3.74 0.37 -15.00
C ARG A 37 4.35 1.66 -14.44
N ALA A 38 3.58 2.75 -14.40
CA ALA A 38 4.06 4.04 -13.86
C ALA A 38 4.41 3.93 -12.36
N ARG A 39 3.56 3.22 -11.60
CA ARG A 39 3.79 2.90 -10.19
C ARG A 39 5.07 2.11 -9.99
N HIS A 40 5.25 1.03 -10.76
CA HIS A 40 6.45 0.19 -10.72
C HIS A 40 7.73 0.98 -11.03
N MET A 41 7.71 1.80 -12.08
CA MET A 41 8.85 2.64 -12.45
C MET A 41 9.18 3.70 -11.38
N THR A 42 8.16 4.27 -10.74
CA THR A 42 8.33 5.20 -9.63
C THR A 42 8.97 4.52 -8.43
N ALA A 43 8.48 3.34 -8.04
CA ALA A 43 9.05 2.56 -6.95
C ALA A 43 10.53 2.23 -7.20
N ILE A 44 10.87 1.76 -8.40
CA ILE A 44 12.27 1.51 -8.78
C ILE A 44 13.12 2.77 -8.64
N LYS A 45 12.64 3.92 -9.12
CA LYS A 45 13.37 5.19 -9.05
C LYS A 45 13.65 5.59 -7.59
N LEU A 46 12.64 5.53 -6.74
CA LEU A 46 12.72 5.93 -5.34
C LEU A 46 13.64 4.99 -4.54
N VAL A 47 13.49 3.68 -4.70
CA VAL A 47 14.32 2.69 -4.01
C VAL A 47 15.79 2.76 -4.47
N ARG A 48 16.05 2.99 -5.76
CA ARG A 48 17.42 3.22 -6.25
C ARG A 48 18.05 4.48 -5.66
N ALA A 49 17.27 5.56 -5.52
CA ALA A 49 17.73 6.78 -4.89
C ALA A 49 18.09 6.53 -3.42
N LEU A 50 17.25 5.79 -2.69
CA LEU A 50 17.52 5.38 -1.30
C LEU A 50 18.82 4.56 -1.20
N ASN A 51 18.95 3.49 -2.00
CA ASN A 51 20.14 2.64 -1.99
C ASN A 51 21.42 3.44 -2.32
N THR A 52 21.32 4.43 -3.21
CA THR A 52 22.45 5.31 -3.54
C THR A 52 22.80 6.22 -2.36
N ALA A 53 21.79 6.79 -1.69
CA ALA A 53 21.99 7.64 -0.52
C ALA A 53 22.64 6.86 0.62
N GLU A 54 22.12 5.67 0.93
CA GLU A 54 22.67 4.78 1.95
C GLU A 54 24.10 4.35 1.67
N PHE A 55 24.40 3.99 0.41
CA PHE A 55 25.76 3.63 0.01
C PHE A 55 26.74 4.81 0.22
N ARG A 56 26.34 6.03 -0.16
CA ARG A 56 27.16 7.23 0.03
C ARG A 56 27.33 7.58 1.50
N TYR A 57 26.25 7.50 2.27
CA TYR A 57 26.28 7.74 3.71
C TYR A 57 27.23 6.76 4.39
N LYS A 58 27.09 5.46 4.13
CA LYS A 58 27.99 4.42 4.65
C LYS A 58 29.44 4.63 4.25
N THR A 59 29.70 5.09 3.02
CA THR A 59 31.07 5.40 2.58
C THR A 59 31.69 6.54 3.39
N LYS A 60 30.89 7.52 3.83
CA LYS A 60 31.35 8.69 4.60
C LYS A 60 31.43 8.43 6.11
N HIS A 61 30.48 7.66 6.63
CA HIS A 61 30.24 7.53 8.08
C HIS A 61 30.56 6.14 8.64
N GLY A 62 30.77 5.13 7.78
CA GLY A 62 31.06 3.76 8.18
C GLY A 62 29.84 2.93 8.62
N ALA A 63 28.64 3.51 8.63
CA ALA A 63 27.37 2.88 8.98
C ALA A 63 26.24 3.35 8.04
N TYR A 64 25.17 2.58 7.91
CA TYR A 64 23.94 3.04 7.26
C TYR A 64 23.22 4.07 8.12
N ALA A 65 22.45 4.96 7.49
CA ALA A 65 21.77 6.05 8.15
C ALA A 65 20.38 5.63 8.64
N THR A 66 19.99 6.11 9.81
CA THR A 66 18.59 6.10 10.23
C THR A 66 17.75 7.06 9.38
N SER A 67 16.42 6.94 9.43
CA SER A 67 15.50 7.87 8.74
C SER A 67 15.78 9.34 9.07
N ASP A 68 16.05 9.65 10.34
CA ASP A 68 16.33 11.02 10.80
C ASP A 68 17.67 11.54 10.26
N GLU A 69 18.69 10.68 10.24
CA GLU A 69 20.01 11.04 9.68
C GLU A 69 19.95 11.25 8.17
N LEU A 70 19.23 10.39 7.42
CA LEU A 70 19.02 10.59 5.99
C LEU A 70 18.27 11.90 5.72
N ALA A 71 17.21 12.18 6.48
CA ALA A 71 16.41 13.40 6.34
C ALA A 71 17.21 14.67 6.65
N ALA A 72 18.15 14.59 7.59
CA ALA A 72 19.08 15.68 7.90
C ALA A 72 20.26 15.78 6.91
N SER A 73 20.50 14.74 6.10
CA SER A 73 21.59 14.68 5.14
C SER A 73 21.23 15.30 3.79
N ASP A 74 22.26 15.59 2.99
CA ASP A 74 22.08 15.96 1.58
C ASP A 74 21.99 14.75 0.63
N GLU A 75 22.07 13.52 1.14
CA GLU A 75 22.19 12.30 0.32
C GLU A 75 20.85 11.83 -0.25
N PHE A 76 19.74 12.05 0.48
CA PHE A 76 18.42 11.58 0.10
C PHE A 76 17.43 12.73 -0.09
N LYS A 77 17.40 13.30 -1.30
CA LYS A 77 16.48 14.37 -1.71
C LYS A 77 15.56 13.90 -2.82
N VAL A 78 14.49 13.20 -2.44
CA VAL A 78 13.45 12.75 -3.37
C VAL A 78 12.07 13.18 -2.88
N ASP A 79 11.16 13.39 -3.83
CA ASP A 79 9.75 13.59 -3.53
C ASP A 79 9.08 12.23 -3.30
N LEU A 80 8.53 12.04 -2.09
CA LEU A 80 7.80 10.85 -1.68
C LEU A 80 6.27 11.04 -1.76
N SER A 81 5.78 12.05 -2.49
CA SER A 81 4.34 12.28 -2.64
C SER A 81 3.60 11.01 -3.10
N GLY A 82 2.67 10.54 -2.29
CA GLY A 82 1.92 9.29 -2.54
C GLY A 82 2.63 8.02 -2.05
N TRP A 83 3.80 8.12 -1.43
CA TRP A 83 4.60 6.99 -0.95
C TRP A 83 4.96 7.15 0.53
N SER A 84 5.05 6.03 1.24
CA SER A 84 5.58 5.98 2.61
C SER A 84 6.86 5.15 2.61
N LEU A 85 7.90 5.66 3.27
CA LEU A 85 9.17 4.95 3.44
C LEU A 85 9.32 4.59 4.91
N ARG A 86 9.47 3.30 5.19
CA ARG A 86 10.03 2.79 6.45
C ARG A 86 11.44 2.30 6.21
N LEU A 87 12.36 2.70 7.09
CA LEU A 87 13.76 2.31 7.07
C LEU A 87 14.14 1.89 8.49
N ASP A 88 14.50 0.63 8.61
CA ASP A 88 14.89 -0.01 9.86
C ASP A 88 16.38 -0.39 9.77
N VAL A 89 17.22 0.22 10.60
CA VAL A 89 18.67 -0.02 10.62
C VAL A 89 19.02 -0.89 11.82
N THR A 90 19.89 -1.88 11.63
CA THR A 90 20.39 -2.72 12.72
C THR A 90 21.14 -1.90 13.76
N ALA A 91 21.13 -2.33 15.03
CA ALA A 91 21.77 -1.60 16.13
C ALA A 91 23.27 -1.31 15.93
N ASP A 92 23.99 -2.11 15.14
CA ASP A 92 25.40 -1.89 14.82
C ASP A 92 25.63 -1.06 13.53
N GLY A 93 24.55 -0.60 12.89
CA GLY A 93 24.58 0.20 11.68
C GLY A 93 25.03 -0.55 10.41
N LYS A 94 25.17 -1.88 10.44
CA LYS A 94 25.79 -2.63 9.32
C LYS A 94 24.81 -3.17 8.28
N ALA A 95 23.53 -3.24 8.59
CA ALA A 95 22.47 -3.64 7.68
C ALA A 95 21.22 -2.76 7.86
N TYR A 96 20.35 -2.78 6.86
CA TYR A 96 19.05 -2.13 6.92
C TYR A 96 18.02 -2.93 6.13
N ASP A 97 16.76 -2.80 6.53
CA ASP A 97 15.61 -3.19 5.74
C ASP A 97 14.80 -1.93 5.42
N ALA A 98 14.37 -1.78 4.17
CA ALA A 98 13.53 -0.67 3.75
C ALA A 98 12.29 -1.15 3.01
N LEU A 99 11.15 -0.55 3.37
CA LEU A 99 9.85 -0.77 2.78
C LEU A 99 9.32 0.55 2.24
N LEU A 100 9.08 0.60 0.93
CA LEU A 100 8.46 1.73 0.26
C LEU A 100 7.05 1.34 -0.20
N GLU A 101 6.02 1.90 0.44
CA GLU A 101 4.62 1.58 0.18
C GLU A 101 3.93 2.67 -0.63
N ASP A 102 3.14 2.27 -1.64
CA ASP A 102 2.23 3.18 -2.32
C ASP A 102 1.01 3.44 -1.43
N THR A 103 0.94 4.63 -0.86
CA THR A 103 -0.15 5.02 0.05
C THR A 103 -1.47 5.26 -0.67
N THR A 104 -1.45 5.35 -2.00
CA THR A 104 -2.64 5.55 -2.83
C THR A 104 -3.32 4.23 -3.20
N ASP A 105 -2.60 3.11 -3.14
CA ASP A 105 -3.15 1.77 -3.34
C ASP A 105 -3.89 1.31 -2.07
N LYS A 106 -5.21 1.48 -2.06
CA LYS A 106 -6.09 1.04 -0.97
C LYS A 106 -6.54 -0.43 -1.10
N SER A 107 -6.05 -1.15 -2.10
CA SER A 107 -6.46 -2.51 -2.42
C SER A 107 -5.41 -3.52 -1.93
N CYS A 108 -4.56 -3.98 -2.82
CA CYS A 108 -3.53 -4.98 -2.56
C CYS A 108 -2.25 -4.41 -1.94
N GLY A 109 -2.10 -3.08 -1.91
CA GLY A 109 -0.96 -2.41 -1.30
C GLY A 109 0.34 -2.70 -2.04
N TYR A 110 0.57 -2.03 -3.17
CA TYR A 110 1.86 -2.08 -3.86
C TYR A 110 2.99 -1.59 -2.96
N ALA A 111 4.03 -2.39 -2.81
CA ALA A 111 5.24 -1.96 -2.12
C ALA A 111 6.51 -2.49 -2.78
N ALA A 112 7.62 -1.77 -2.59
CA ALA A 112 8.95 -2.22 -2.94
C ALA A 112 9.79 -2.39 -1.69
N VAL A 113 10.55 -3.49 -1.63
CA VAL A 113 11.41 -3.85 -0.51
C VAL A 113 12.85 -3.92 -0.99
N THR A 114 13.78 -3.40 -0.18
CA THR A 114 15.22 -3.52 -0.40
C THR A 114 15.94 -3.68 0.94
N ASP A 115 17.18 -4.11 0.87
CA ASP A 115 18.08 -4.28 2.01
C ASP A 115 19.50 -3.79 1.63
N GLU A 116 20.49 -4.01 2.49
CA GLU A 116 21.86 -3.56 2.30
C GLU A 116 22.56 -4.11 1.05
N ARG A 117 22.00 -5.14 0.42
CA ARG A 117 22.49 -5.73 -0.83
C ARG A 117 22.02 -4.95 -2.06
N GLY A 118 21.09 -4.01 -1.89
CA GLY A 118 20.53 -3.18 -2.96
C GLY A 118 19.59 -3.91 -3.92
N VAL A 119 19.14 -5.12 -3.56
CA VAL A 119 18.19 -5.90 -4.36
C VAL A 119 16.77 -5.38 -4.14
N ILE A 120 16.12 -4.94 -5.22
CA ILE A 120 14.76 -4.40 -5.18
C ILE A 120 13.78 -5.53 -5.47
N ARG A 121 12.82 -5.74 -4.57
CA ARG A 121 11.73 -6.71 -4.70
C ARG A 121 10.41 -5.97 -4.74
N GLN A 122 9.51 -6.41 -5.61
CA GLN A 122 8.11 -6.00 -5.57
C GLN A 122 7.34 -6.89 -4.60
N SER A 123 6.41 -6.30 -3.86
CA SER A 123 5.56 -6.99 -2.89
C SER A 123 4.14 -6.41 -2.90
N LYS A 124 3.19 -7.22 -2.44
CA LYS A 124 1.79 -6.89 -2.20
C LYS A 124 1.31 -7.67 -0.98
N THR A 125 0.11 -7.37 -0.52
CA THR A 125 -0.60 -8.16 0.50
C THR A 125 -0.70 -9.63 0.07
N ILE A 126 -0.70 -10.54 1.04
CA ILE A 126 -0.90 -11.98 0.80
C ILE A 126 -2.21 -12.19 0.01
N ASP A 127 -2.21 -13.19 -0.87
CA ASP A 127 -3.29 -13.54 -1.80
C ASP A 127 -3.53 -12.54 -2.96
N CYS A 128 -2.76 -11.46 -3.05
CA CYS A 128 -2.75 -10.61 -4.23
C CYS A 128 -1.77 -11.10 -5.31
N ALA A 129 -2.17 -10.97 -6.58
CA ALA A 129 -1.30 -11.25 -7.71
C ALA A 129 -0.16 -10.22 -7.80
N ILE A 130 1.09 -10.70 -7.90
CA ILE A 130 2.28 -9.84 -8.05
C ILE A 130 2.37 -9.28 -9.46
#